data_AF-A0A8W8MIK9-F1
#
_entry.id   AF-A0A8W8MIK9-F1
#
_cell.length_a   1.000
_cell.length_b   1.000
_cell.length_c   1.000
_cell.angle_alpha   90.00
_cell.angle_beta   90.00
_cell.angle_gamma   90.00
#
_symmetry.space_group_name_H-M   'P 1'
#
loop_
_entity.id
_entity.type
_entity.pdbx_description
1 polymer ?
#
loop_
_entity_poly.entity_id
_entity_poly.type
_entity_poly.pdbx_seq_one_letter_code
_entity_poly.pdbx_strand_id
1 'polypeptide(L)'
;MDDERKSVCIFYFREQFWKTMNKARAQTIREALRRVSNTNVFILTTSDVERDEAVECCKRFKLCPISHVISPANASIKSPLTKQCLEIIKSSRKNGVIGYRLLGNELHIYENEHLRTETERRSEIENCIKNNFKGEVHFRPLNKVLKPQCTVRCGDYLRNDALGIMGTIGMFGEMKNTLENHSLHTVALSSPHVISSGDVAGTSTGERIGECIWPGSKANIHDVSIIKIDPSVINSLQRTHLNENITVEERPYGSLRYRDVFKYGATTGRTSGSIEQINDFQLFDRNVMAISSDDPENPFSTNGDSGAIVLTIIDGKHYGIGVIYGGSLEDREAKSSITENESIAIFLKKAIDKFTAGKNVTIEFDKI
;
A
#
# COMPACT_ATOMS: atom_id res chain seq x y z
N MET A 1 34.33 -47.01 18.05
CA MET A 1 33.70 -47.69 16.90
C MET A 1 32.24 -47.27 16.88
N ASP A 2 31.73 -47.05 15.69
CA ASP A 2 30.60 -46.16 15.42
C ASP A 2 29.23 -46.86 15.46
N ASP A 3 28.18 -46.05 15.69
CA ASP A 3 26.79 -46.36 15.39
C ASP A 3 26.14 -45.09 14.81
N GLU A 4 26.21 -44.91 13.49
CA GLU A 4 25.67 -43.73 12.78
C GLU A 4 24.13 -43.79 12.66
N ARG A 5 23.44 -43.40 13.72
CA ARG A 5 21.98 -43.19 13.67
C ARG A 5 21.65 -41.85 13.01
N LYS A 6 20.70 -41.87 12.07
CA LYS A 6 20.09 -40.65 11.50
C LYS A 6 18.91 -40.18 12.34
N SER A 7 18.77 -38.86 12.48
CA SER A 7 17.81 -38.21 13.38
C SER A 7 16.82 -37.33 12.62
N VAL A 8 15.73 -36.95 13.27
CA VAL A 8 14.75 -35.98 12.75
C VAL A 8 14.35 -35.03 13.87
N CYS A 9 14.28 -33.73 13.57
CA CYS A 9 13.83 -32.71 14.50
C CYS A 9 12.64 -31.92 13.92
N ILE A 10 11.57 -31.85 14.71
CA ILE A 10 10.38 -31.05 14.41
C ILE A 10 10.39 -29.88 15.39
N PHE A 11 10.24 -28.66 14.88
CA PHE A 11 10.14 -27.48 15.70
C PHE A 11 8.75 -26.84 15.55
N TYR A 12 8.08 -26.69 16.69
CA TYR A 12 6.98 -25.76 16.82
C TYR A 12 7.52 -24.48 17.43
N PHE A 13 7.38 -23.39 16.66
CA PHE A 13 7.82 -22.07 17.07
C PHE A 13 6.63 -21.14 16.98
N ARG A 14 6.23 -20.59 18.14
CA ARG A 14 5.19 -19.57 18.23
C ARG A 14 5.61 -18.35 17.39
N GLU A 15 4.65 -17.62 16.82
CA GLU A 15 4.80 -16.33 16.14
C GLU A 15 6.02 -15.48 16.61
N GLN A 16 6.11 -15.19 17.91
CA GLN A 16 7.19 -14.41 18.53
C GLN A 16 8.62 -14.89 18.22
N PHE A 17 8.80 -16.19 17.96
CA PHE A 17 10.11 -16.76 17.64
C PHE A 17 10.57 -16.36 16.23
N TRP A 18 9.67 -16.39 15.25
CA TRP A 18 9.91 -15.89 13.88
C TRP A 18 10.23 -14.40 13.90
N LYS A 19 9.41 -13.63 14.63
CA LYS A 19 9.56 -12.17 14.76
C LYS A 19 10.84 -11.73 15.45
N THR A 20 11.41 -12.59 16.31
CA THR A 20 12.68 -12.33 17.00
C THR A 20 13.84 -13.15 16.43
N MET A 21 13.68 -13.65 15.20
CA MET A 21 14.70 -14.41 14.47
C MET A 21 15.71 -13.45 13.82
N ASN A 22 16.94 -13.43 14.35
CA ASN A 22 18.01 -12.54 13.86
C ASN A 22 19.26 -13.33 13.45
N LYS A 23 20.25 -12.67 12.83
CA LYS A 23 21.45 -13.34 12.31
C LYS A 23 22.22 -14.09 13.40
N ALA A 24 22.36 -13.53 14.61
CA ALA A 24 23.08 -14.18 15.71
C ALA A 24 22.33 -15.42 16.23
N ARG A 25 21.01 -15.33 16.45
CA ARG A 25 20.17 -16.46 16.86
C ARG A 25 20.02 -17.51 15.77
N ALA A 26 19.92 -17.10 14.51
CA ALA A 26 19.89 -18.02 13.36
C ALA A 26 21.24 -18.74 13.23
N GLN A 27 22.34 -18.06 13.53
CA GLN A 27 23.65 -18.67 13.67
C GLN A 27 23.67 -19.65 14.85
N THR A 28 23.16 -19.29 16.05
CA THR A 28 23.04 -20.21 17.19
C THR A 28 22.18 -21.45 16.89
N ILE A 29 21.05 -21.29 16.19
CA ILE A 29 20.19 -22.41 15.77
C ILE A 29 20.94 -23.27 14.74
N ARG A 30 21.58 -22.68 13.73
CA ARG A 30 22.39 -23.41 12.75
C ARG A 30 23.59 -24.11 13.37
N GLU A 31 24.21 -23.53 14.40
CA GLU A 31 25.32 -24.11 15.16
C GLU A 31 24.81 -25.24 16.07
N ALA A 32 23.63 -25.10 16.67
CA ALA A 32 22.96 -26.18 17.39
C ALA A 32 22.57 -27.35 16.46
N LEU A 33 22.03 -27.06 15.28
CA LEU A 33 21.67 -28.06 14.27
C LEU A 33 22.89 -28.73 13.62
N ARG A 34 23.99 -27.98 13.39
CA ARG A 34 25.27 -28.52 12.89
C ARG A 34 25.91 -29.53 13.85
N ARG A 35 25.67 -29.41 15.16
CA ARG A 35 26.10 -30.39 16.17
C ARG A 35 25.35 -31.74 16.07
N VAL A 36 24.31 -31.82 15.24
CA VAL A 36 23.51 -33.03 14.99
C VAL A 36 23.57 -33.38 13.49
N SER A 37 24.78 -33.67 13.01
CA SER A 37 25.18 -33.67 11.58
C SER A 37 24.44 -34.62 10.63
N ASN A 38 23.55 -35.48 11.12
CA ASN A 38 22.75 -36.44 10.36
C ASN A 38 21.22 -36.24 10.55
N THR A 39 20.74 -34.98 10.56
CA THR A 39 19.36 -34.62 10.97
C THR A 39 18.55 -33.83 9.95
N ASN A 40 17.29 -34.23 9.71
CA ASN A 40 16.31 -33.46 8.94
C ASN A 40 15.45 -32.53 9.84
N VAL A 41 15.11 -31.33 9.35
CA VAL A 41 14.44 -30.26 10.11
C VAL A 41 13.10 -29.89 9.48
N PHE A 42 12.05 -29.77 10.32
CA PHE A 42 10.70 -29.33 9.95
C PHE A 42 10.14 -28.26 10.90
N ILE A 43 9.22 -27.45 10.40
CA ILE A 43 8.61 -26.31 11.09
C ILE A 43 7.07 -26.41 11.05
N LEU A 44 6.44 -26.26 12.21
CA LEU A 44 4.99 -26.14 12.36
C LEU A 44 4.60 -24.75 12.88
N THR A 45 3.54 -24.18 12.30
CA THR A 45 2.92 -22.90 12.67
C THR A 45 1.44 -23.11 13.06
N THR A 46 0.68 -22.06 13.38
CA THR A 46 -0.75 -22.12 13.77
C THR A 46 -1.69 -21.38 12.83
N SER A 47 -1.14 -20.57 11.92
CA SER A 47 -1.91 -19.79 10.96
C SER A 47 -1.14 -19.64 9.65
N ASP A 48 -1.86 -19.26 8.59
CA ASP A 48 -1.24 -18.86 7.32
C ASP A 48 -0.29 -17.67 7.50
N VAL A 49 -0.59 -16.75 8.42
CA VAL A 49 0.30 -15.61 8.74
C VAL A 49 1.63 -16.08 9.30
N GLU A 50 1.59 -16.95 10.32
CA GLU A 50 2.82 -17.52 10.89
C GLU A 50 3.55 -18.41 9.88
N ARG A 51 2.84 -19.10 8.98
CA ARG A 51 3.46 -19.87 7.88
C ARG A 51 4.27 -18.93 7.00
N ASP A 52 3.69 -17.81 6.60
CA ASP A 52 4.29 -16.89 5.65
C ASP A 52 5.50 -16.17 6.30
N GLU A 53 5.43 -15.84 7.59
CA GLU A 53 6.58 -15.36 8.40
C GLU A 53 7.71 -16.40 8.52
N ALA A 54 7.36 -17.66 8.78
CA ALA A 54 8.33 -18.75 8.90
C ALA A 54 8.99 -19.09 7.54
N VAL A 55 8.22 -19.02 6.45
CA VAL A 55 8.71 -19.09 5.07
C VAL A 55 9.73 -17.98 4.80
N GLU A 56 9.43 -16.74 5.18
CA GLU A 56 10.33 -15.61 4.95
C GLU A 56 11.61 -15.69 5.78
N CYS A 57 11.51 -16.11 7.04
CA CYS A 57 12.67 -16.45 7.87
C CYS A 57 13.53 -17.56 7.23
N CYS A 58 12.91 -18.58 6.62
CA CYS A 58 13.63 -19.66 5.95
C CYS A 58 14.33 -19.21 4.66
N LYS A 59 13.76 -18.26 3.88
CA LYS A 59 14.46 -17.62 2.76
C LYS A 59 15.66 -16.81 3.25
N ARG A 60 15.41 -15.86 4.16
CA ARG A 60 16.40 -14.87 4.65
C ARG A 60 17.56 -15.50 5.40
N PHE A 61 17.29 -16.54 6.19
CA PHE A 61 18.28 -17.17 7.07
C PHE A 61 18.57 -18.65 6.75
N LYS A 62 18.18 -19.18 5.59
CA LYS A 62 18.35 -20.59 5.13
C LYS A 62 18.43 -21.57 6.30
N LEU A 63 17.32 -21.72 7.03
CA LEU A 63 17.20 -22.52 8.25
C LEU A 63 16.82 -23.97 7.93
N CYS A 64 15.81 -24.16 7.06
CA CYS A 64 15.47 -25.42 6.42
C CYS A 64 14.90 -25.13 5.00
N PRO A 65 14.63 -26.17 4.18
CA PRO A 65 13.87 -26.00 2.94
C PRO A 65 12.48 -25.42 3.21
N ILE A 66 12.00 -24.56 2.30
CA ILE A 66 10.71 -23.86 2.44
C ILE A 66 9.53 -24.85 2.45
N SER A 67 9.66 -25.97 1.73
CA SER A 67 8.69 -27.08 1.71
C SER A 67 8.47 -27.78 3.05
N HIS A 68 9.25 -27.44 4.09
CA HIS A 68 9.15 -28.02 5.42
C HIS A 68 8.49 -27.09 6.46
N VAL A 69 7.91 -25.95 6.01
CA VAL A 69 7.10 -25.04 6.84
C VAL A 69 5.61 -25.35 6.63
N ILE A 70 4.89 -25.74 7.68
CA ILE A 70 3.53 -26.32 7.60
C ILE A 70 2.58 -25.60 8.58
N SER A 71 1.36 -25.28 8.13
CA SER A 71 0.28 -24.65 8.93
C SER A 71 -0.99 -25.52 8.99
N PRO A 72 -1.62 -25.68 10.17
CA PRO A 72 -2.94 -26.27 10.33
C PRO A 72 -4.02 -25.19 10.22
N ALA A 73 -4.60 -25.02 9.04
CA ALA A 73 -5.75 -24.12 8.89
C ALA A 73 -6.96 -24.57 9.75
N ASN A 74 -7.64 -23.59 10.36
CA ASN A 74 -8.95 -23.63 11.04
C ASN A 74 -9.03 -23.93 12.56
N ALA A 75 -9.21 -22.88 13.38
CA ALA A 75 -10.00 -22.90 14.62
C ALA A 75 -10.53 -21.48 14.95
N SER A 76 -11.73 -21.35 15.51
CA SER A 76 -12.50 -20.09 15.48
C SER A 76 -12.14 -19.06 16.56
N ILE A 77 -11.62 -17.90 16.13
CA ILE A 77 -11.98 -16.60 16.72
C ILE A 77 -12.71 -15.82 15.62
N LYS A 78 -13.97 -15.46 15.86
CA LYS A 78 -14.69 -14.54 14.95
C LYS A 78 -13.98 -13.19 15.00
N SER A 79 -13.70 -12.58 13.84
CA SER A 79 -13.16 -11.22 13.78
C SER A 79 -13.96 -10.30 14.72
N PRO A 80 -13.31 -9.48 15.56
CA PRO A 80 -14.01 -8.56 16.46
C PRO A 80 -14.83 -7.53 15.66
N LEU A 81 -14.46 -7.30 14.40
CA LEU A 81 -15.21 -6.55 13.41
C LEU A 81 -16.38 -7.39 12.86
N THR A 82 -17.50 -7.35 13.58
CA THR A 82 -18.72 -8.08 13.21
C THR A 82 -19.38 -7.54 11.94
N LYS A 83 -20.16 -8.39 11.23
CA LYS A 83 -20.97 -7.97 10.07
C LYS A 83 -21.89 -6.78 10.40
N GLN A 84 -22.48 -6.79 11.60
CA GLN A 84 -23.32 -5.72 12.10
C GLN A 84 -22.54 -4.41 12.33
N CYS A 85 -21.34 -4.48 12.90
CA CYS A 85 -20.44 -3.32 13.01
C CYS A 85 -20.08 -2.75 11.62
N LEU A 86 -19.74 -3.60 10.65
CA LEU A 86 -19.49 -3.20 9.26
C LEU A 86 -20.70 -2.54 8.59
N GLU A 87 -21.91 -3.05 8.83
CA GLU A 87 -23.16 -2.47 8.31
C GLU A 87 -23.42 -1.09 8.93
N ILE A 88 -23.18 -0.91 10.24
CA ILE A 88 -23.24 0.39 10.92
C ILE A 88 -22.25 1.36 10.27
N ILE A 89 -20.95 1.00 10.18
CA ILE A 89 -19.90 1.84 9.57
C ILE A 89 -20.29 2.27 8.16
N LYS A 90 -20.78 1.34 7.32
CA LYS A 90 -21.24 1.63 5.95
C LYS A 90 -22.44 2.58 5.92
N SER A 91 -23.42 2.38 6.81
CA SER A 91 -24.62 3.23 6.90
C SER A 91 -24.31 4.64 7.43
N SER A 92 -23.26 4.77 8.26
CA SER A 92 -22.85 6.03 8.88
C SER A 92 -22.10 6.98 7.93
N ARG A 93 -21.71 6.50 6.74
CA ARG A 93 -20.94 7.31 5.76
C ARG A 93 -21.65 8.58 5.30
N LYS A 94 -22.98 8.51 5.15
CA LYS A 94 -23.80 9.67 4.74
C LYS A 94 -23.75 10.84 5.73
N ASN A 95 -23.42 10.57 7.00
CA ASN A 95 -23.26 11.56 8.07
C ASN A 95 -21.77 11.80 8.41
N GLY A 96 -20.82 11.38 7.54
CA GLY A 96 -19.42 11.79 7.61
C GLY A 96 -18.38 10.75 8.05
N VAL A 97 -18.75 9.49 8.27
CA VAL A 97 -17.77 8.39 8.40
C VAL A 97 -17.11 8.13 7.04
N ILE A 98 -15.78 8.15 6.98
CA ILE A 98 -15.01 7.98 5.75
C ILE A 98 -14.54 6.54 5.57
N GLY A 99 -14.08 5.92 6.65
CA GLY A 99 -13.36 4.65 6.58
C GLY A 99 -13.09 4.06 7.95
N TYR A 100 -12.39 2.93 7.95
CA TYR A 100 -11.95 2.26 9.18
C TYR A 100 -10.62 1.53 8.97
N ARG A 101 -9.92 1.26 10.07
CA ARG A 101 -8.80 0.33 10.14
C ARG A 101 -8.92 -0.55 11.39
N LEU A 102 -8.79 -1.86 11.24
CA LEU A 102 -8.73 -2.82 12.34
C LEU A 102 -7.27 -3.19 12.63
N LEU A 103 -6.86 -3.07 13.89
CA LEU A 103 -5.51 -3.39 14.36
C LEU A 103 -5.61 -4.27 15.61
N GLY A 104 -5.51 -5.58 15.42
CA GLY A 104 -5.75 -6.56 16.49
C GLY A 104 -7.17 -6.46 17.03
N ASN A 105 -7.32 -5.84 18.20
CA ASN A 105 -8.62 -5.58 18.85
C ASN A 105 -8.96 -4.08 18.98
N GLU A 106 -8.28 -3.22 18.21
CA GLU A 106 -8.53 -1.78 18.12
C GLU A 106 -9.17 -1.44 16.76
N LEU A 107 -10.26 -0.68 16.77
CA LEU A 107 -10.97 -0.23 15.57
C LEU A 107 -10.88 1.29 15.45
N HIS A 108 -10.12 1.75 14.47
CA HIS A 108 -9.95 3.16 14.17
C HIS A 108 -10.99 3.56 13.12
N ILE A 109 -11.87 4.49 13.44
CA ILE A 109 -12.88 5.06 12.53
C ILE A 109 -12.38 6.42 12.07
N TYR A 110 -12.36 6.64 10.75
CA TYR A 110 -11.94 7.91 10.16
C TYR A 110 -13.14 8.80 9.84
N GLU A 111 -13.14 10.05 10.31
CA GLU A 111 -14.27 10.99 10.21
C GLU A 111 -13.93 12.28 9.46
N ASN A 112 -14.91 12.88 8.76
CA ASN A 112 -14.80 14.23 8.18
C ASN A 112 -15.39 15.29 9.13
N GLU A 113 -15.27 16.57 8.76
CA GLU A 113 -15.81 17.69 9.56
C GLU A 113 -17.33 17.66 9.73
N HIS A 114 -18.10 17.06 8.81
CA HIS A 114 -19.56 16.97 8.91
C HIS A 114 -20.00 16.10 10.10
N LEU A 115 -19.37 14.94 10.30
CA LEU A 115 -19.62 14.12 11.51
C LEU A 115 -19.18 14.83 12.79
N ARG A 116 -18.15 15.68 12.71
CA ARG A 116 -17.65 16.44 13.87
C ARG A 116 -18.62 17.54 14.32
N THR A 117 -19.40 18.11 13.40
CA THR A 117 -20.37 19.17 13.70
C THR A 117 -21.71 18.68 14.22
N GLU A 118 -22.18 17.48 13.84
CA GLU A 118 -23.48 16.94 14.28
C GLU A 118 -23.36 16.19 15.62
N THR A 119 -23.31 16.90 16.75
CA THR A 119 -23.01 16.33 18.08
C THR A 119 -23.93 15.19 18.52
N GLU A 120 -25.24 15.29 18.30
CA GLU A 120 -26.21 14.24 18.64
C GLU A 120 -26.02 13.02 17.74
N ARG A 121 -26.01 13.23 16.41
CA ARG A 121 -25.87 12.18 15.41
C ARG A 121 -24.52 11.44 15.49
N ARG A 122 -23.45 12.18 15.80
CA ARG A 122 -22.13 11.66 16.15
C ARG A 122 -22.24 10.73 17.36
N SER A 123 -22.86 11.17 18.45
CA SER A 123 -22.98 10.39 19.68
C SER A 123 -23.75 9.08 19.45
N GLU A 124 -24.82 9.11 18.66
CA GLU A 124 -25.53 7.89 18.22
C GLU A 124 -24.60 6.93 17.46
N ILE A 125 -23.88 7.42 16.45
CA ILE A 125 -22.98 6.63 15.60
C ILE A 125 -21.83 6.04 16.43
N GLU A 126 -21.20 6.84 17.30
CA GLU A 126 -20.14 6.40 18.18
C GLU A 126 -20.63 5.27 19.10
N ASN A 127 -21.77 5.46 19.76
CA ASN A 127 -22.36 4.46 20.66
C ASN A 127 -22.77 3.19 19.90
N CYS A 128 -23.36 3.32 18.70
CA CYS A 128 -23.69 2.17 17.86
C CYS A 128 -22.44 1.34 17.51
N ILE A 129 -21.33 1.98 17.11
CA ILE A 129 -20.10 1.26 16.77
C ILE A 129 -19.46 0.64 18.03
N LYS A 130 -19.32 1.41 19.11
CA LYS A 130 -18.77 0.96 20.41
C LYS A 130 -19.54 -0.23 20.98
N ASN A 131 -20.87 -0.25 20.88
CA ASN A 131 -21.70 -1.37 21.36
C ASN A 131 -21.64 -2.63 20.48
N ASN A 132 -21.19 -2.53 19.22
CA ASN A 132 -21.18 -3.64 18.25
C ASN A 132 -19.77 -4.17 17.91
N PHE A 133 -18.73 -3.52 18.42
CA PHE A 133 -17.33 -3.94 18.32
C PHE A 133 -16.84 -4.46 19.68
N LYS A 134 -16.13 -5.61 19.70
CA LYS A 134 -15.69 -6.26 20.95
C LYS A 134 -14.25 -5.91 21.32
N GLY A 135 -13.93 -4.62 21.30
CA GLY A 135 -12.60 -4.08 21.56
C GLY A 135 -12.61 -2.56 21.70
N GLU A 136 -11.46 -1.93 21.57
CA GLU A 136 -11.34 -0.47 21.67
C GLU A 136 -11.75 0.21 20.36
N VAL A 137 -12.43 1.37 20.42
CA VAL A 137 -12.87 2.11 19.23
C VAL A 137 -12.37 3.55 19.32
N HIS A 138 -11.57 3.96 18.34
CA HIS A 138 -10.97 5.30 18.27
C HIS A 138 -11.54 6.07 17.09
N PHE A 139 -12.16 7.23 17.35
CA PHE A 139 -12.63 8.14 16.31
C PHE A 139 -11.52 9.15 16.01
N ARG A 140 -11.03 9.16 14.77
CA ARG A 140 -9.89 9.99 14.33
C ARG A 140 -10.30 10.85 13.14
N PRO A 141 -10.16 12.19 13.19
CA PRO A 141 -10.50 13.04 12.07
C PRO A 141 -9.47 12.86 10.94
N LEU A 142 -9.95 12.71 9.71
CA LEU A 142 -9.11 12.33 8.56
C LEU A 142 -7.97 13.32 8.34
N ASN A 143 -8.16 14.61 8.56
CA ASN A 143 -7.13 15.64 8.40
C ASN A 143 -5.97 15.57 9.42
N LYS A 144 -6.12 14.84 10.55
CA LYS A 144 -5.02 14.53 11.46
C LYS A 144 -4.27 13.24 11.08
N VAL A 145 -4.95 12.35 10.37
CA VAL A 145 -4.48 10.99 9.99
C VAL A 145 -3.83 10.99 8.61
N LEU A 146 -4.45 11.69 7.67
CA LEU A 146 -4.00 11.93 6.31
C LEU A 146 -3.75 13.43 6.19
N LYS A 147 -2.49 13.84 6.36
CA LYS A 147 -2.03 15.13 5.89
C LYS A 147 -1.73 14.99 4.40
N PRO A 148 -2.44 15.69 3.48
CA PRO A 148 -2.08 15.69 2.06
C PRO A 148 -0.63 16.14 1.90
N GLN A 149 0.17 15.31 1.25
CA GLN A 149 1.63 15.40 1.30
C GLN A 149 2.15 16.37 0.20
N CYS A 150 2.37 17.64 0.55
CA CYS A 150 2.79 18.70 -0.39
C CYS A 150 4.17 19.32 -0.05
N THR A 151 4.92 19.63 -1.13
CA THR A 151 6.17 20.42 -1.30
C THR A 151 7.58 19.75 -1.16
N VAL A 152 8.33 19.79 -2.30
CA VAL A 152 9.83 19.71 -2.51
C VAL A 152 10.54 18.38 -2.14
N ARG A 153 11.35 17.68 -2.97
CA ARG A 153 11.83 17.68 -4.40
C ARG A 153 12.64 16.36 -4.62
N CYS A 154 12.78 15.67 -5.77
CA CYS A 154 12.39 15.76 -7.19
C CYS A 154 12.51 14.36 -7.89
N GLY A 155 11.61 14.00 -8.85
CA GLY A 155 11.72 12.85 -9.77
C GLY A 155 11.66 13.32 -11.24
N ASP A 156 10.46 13.72 -11.69
CA ASP A 156 10.32 15.00 -12.41
C ASP A 156 8.99 15.68 -12.01
N TYR A 157 8.85 16.96 -12.31
CA TYR A 157 7.90 17.85 -11.64
C TYR A 157 6.51 17.87 -12.27
N LEU A 158 5.49 17.87 -11.40
CA LEU A 158 4.16 18.36 -11.74
C LEU A 158 3.80 19.61 -10.93
N ARG A 159 3.58 20.71 -11.64
CA ARG A 159 3.02 21.98 -11.15
C ARG A 159 1.64 22.20 -11.75
N ASN A 160 0.69 22.62 -10.91
CA ASN A 160 -0.55 23.26 -11.33
C ASN A 160 -0.35 24.79 -11.29
N ASP A 161 -0.23 25.42 -12.45
CA ASP A 161 0.10 26.86 -12.54
C ASP A 161 -0.99 27.78 -11.98
N ALA A 162 -2.26 27.35 -12.00
CA ALA A 162 -3.39 28.14 -11.51
C ALA A 162 -3.46 28.21 -9.97
N LEU A 163 -2.87 27.24 -9.27
CA LEU A 163 -3.02 27.08 -7.81
C LEU A 163 -1.69 26.96 -7.05
N GLY A 164 -0.55 26.82 -7.73
CA GLY A 164 0.77 26.66 -7.11
C GLY A 164 0.98 25.34 -6.37
N ILE A 165 0.05 24.39 -6.50
CA ILE A 165 0.14 23.04 -5.91
C ILE A 165 1.09 22.18 -6.74
N MET A 166 1.89 21.33 -6.06
CA MET A 166 2.94 20.52 -6.68
C MET A 166 2.90 19.06 -6.21
N GLY A 167 3.34 18.13 -7.05
CA GLY A 167 3.41 16.69 -6.75
C GLY A 167 4.30 15.91 -7.72
N THR A 168 4.23 14.57 -7.66
CA THR A 168 5.05 13.66 -8.47
C THR A 168 4.33 13.25 -9.76
N ILE A 169 5.04 13.23 -10.89
CA ILE A 169 4.63 12.45 -12.08
C ILE A 169 4.98 10.99 -11.80
N GLY A 170 3.98 10.13 -11.68
CA GLY A 170 4.14 8.78 -11.14
C GLY A 170 4.65 7.74 -12.13
N MET A 171 4.08 7.72 -13.35
CA MET A 171 4.35 6.72 -14.39
C MET A 171 3.77 7.18 -15.72
N PHE A 172 4.49 6.96 -16.81
CA PHE A 172 4.05 7.20 -18.18
C PHE A 172 3.50 5.93 -18.83
N GLY A 173 2.63 6.14 -19.83
CA GLY A 173 2.10 5.06 -20.65
C GLY A 173 1.49 5.56 -21.96
N GLU A 174 1.07 4.63 -22.80
CA GLU A 174 0.34 4.89 -24.04
C GLU A 174 -1.14 4.58 -23.87
N MET A 175 -2.00 5.57 -24.09
CA MET A 175 -3.43 5.32 -24.23
C MET A 175 -3.72 4.80 -25.64
N LYS A 176 -4.34 3.63 -25.75
CA LYS A 176 -4.64 2.96 -27.03
C LYS A 176 -6.14 2.79 -27.24
N ASN A 177 -6.59 2.84 -28.50
CA ASN A 177 -7.96 2.47 -28.86
C ASN A 177 -8.12 0.94 -28.78
N THR A 178 -9.09 0.42 -28.03
CA THR A 178 -9.28 -1.04 -27.86
C THR A 178 -9.71 -1.77 -29.14
N LEU A 179 -10.29 -1.06 -30.11
CA LEU A 179 -10.76 -1.65 -31.37
C LEU A 179 -9.66 -1.77 -32.43
N GLU A 180 -8.72 -0.82 -32.42
CA GLU A 180 -7.71 -0.65 -33.48
C GLU A 180 -6.29 -0.91 -32.99
N ASN A 181 -6.08 -1.00 -31.67
CA ASN A 181 -4.78 -1.08 -30.99
C ASN A 181 -3.77 0.02 -31.37
N HIS A 182 -4.26 1.13 -31.94
CA HIS A 182 -3.45 2.30 -32.28
C HIS A 182 -3.25 3.19 -31.04
N SER A 183 -2.03 3.68 -30.86
CA SER A 183 -1.70 4.68 -29.84
C SER A 183 -2.39 6.00 -30.17
N LEU A 184 -3.20 6.48 -29.23
CA LEU A 184 -3.90 7.75 -29.31
C LEU A 184 -2.99 8.86 -28.79
N HIS A 185 -2.58 8.74 -27.52
CA HIS A 185 -1.83 9.76 -26.78
C HIS A 185 -0.90 9.12 -25.76
N THR A 186 0.29 9.70 -25.58
CA THR A 186 1.09 9.48 -24.38
C THR A 186 0.40 10.14 -23.19
N VAL A 187 0.34 9.42 -22.07
CA VAL A 187 -0.24 9.88 -20.81
C VAL A 187 0.73 9.69 -19.65
N ALA A 188 0.50 10.44 -18.58
CA ALA A 188 1.18 10.25 -17.30
C ALA A 188 0.19 10.22 -16.14
N LEU A 189 0.56 9.50 -15.08
CA LEU A 189 -0.21 9.41 -13.84
C LEU A 189 0.27 10.43 -12.79
N SER A 190 -0.64 10.90 -11.94
CA SER A 190 -0.33 11.65 -10.70
C SER A 190 -1.54 11.59 -9.74
N SER A 191 -1.65 12.50 -8.78
CA SER A 191 -2.75 12.56 -7.80
C SER A 191 -3.77 13.71 -8.04
N PRO A 192 -5.08 13.46 -7.89
CA PRO A 192 -6.20 14.42 -7.94
C PRO A 192 -6.11 15.60 -7.00
N HIS A 193 -5.56 15.41 -5.81
CA HIS A 193 -5.32 16.50 -4.88
C HIS A 193 -4.20 17.46 -5.36
N VAL A 194 -3.42 17.06 -6.37
CA VAL A 194 -2.45 17.90 -7.09
C VAL A 194 -3.07 18.48 -8.36
N ILE A 195 -3.64 17.62 -9.22
CA ILE A 195 -4.13 18.01 -10.55
C ILE A 195 -5.45 17.31 -10.92
N SER A 196 -6.38 18.02 -11.56
CA SER A 196 -7.71 17.56 -11.98
C SER A 196 -8.06 18.07 -13.38
N SER A 197 -9.14 17.55 -13.99
CA SER A 197 -9.48 17.78 -15.39
C SER A 197 -9.53 19.27 -15.75
N GLY A 198 -8.81 19.67 -16.81
CA GLY A 198 -8.67 21.06 -17.26
C GLY A 198 -7.57 21.86 -16.54
N ASP A 199 -6.98 21.34 -15.47
CA ASP A 199 -5.74 21.91 -14.92
C ASP A 199 -4.57 21.64 -15.90
N VAL A 200 -3.78 22.68 -16.17
CA VAL A 200 -2.53 22.56 -16.94
C VAL A 200 -1.46 21.90 -16.08
N ALA A 201 -0.73 20.96 -16.67
CA ALA A 201 0.43 20.31 -16.09
C ALA A 201 1.70 21.01 -16.58
N GLY A 202 2.61 21.38 -15.66
CA GLY A 202 3.92 21.94 -16.00
C GLY A 202 5.07 21.39 -15.13
N THR A 203 6.30 21.62 -15.55
CA THR A 203 7.54 21.28 -14.82
C THR A 203 7.85 22.28 -13.68
N SER A 204 8.99 22.12 -12.98
CA SER A 204 9.45 23.14 -12.00
C SER A 204 9.89 24.45 -12.63
N THR A 205 10.34 24.42 -13.88
CA THR A 205 10.68 25.62 -14.66
C THR A 205 9.42 26.36 -15.13
N GLY A 206 8.22 25.78 -14.93
CA GLY A 206 6.95 26.32 -15.42
C GLY A 206 6.70 26.03 -16.89
N GLU A 207 7.43 25.08 -17.48
CA GLU A 207 7.20 24.66 -18.85
C GLU A 207 6.00 23.71 -18.88
N ARG A 208 4.97 24.05 -19.68
CA ARG A 208 3.80 23.20 -19.88
C ARG A 208 4.21 21.86 -20.48
N ILE A 209 3.73 20.78 -19.88
CA ILE A 209 3.93 19.39 -20.36
C ILE A 209 2.65 18.72 -20.83
N GLY A 210 1.48 19.29 -20.54
CA GLY A 210 0.21 18.68 -20.89
C GLY A 210 -0.98 19.27 -20.14
N GLU A 211 -2.07 18.51 -20.17
CA GLU A 211 -3.33 18.86 -19.50
C GLU A 211 -3.92 17.63 -18.83
N CYS A 212 -4.43 17.80 -17.60
CA CYS A 212 -5.13 16.72 -16.93
C CYS A 212 -6.51 16.51 -17.57
N ILE A 213 -6.83 15.26 -17.89
CA ILE A 213 -8.09 14.86 -18.55
C ILE A 213 -9.01 14.05 -17.63
N TRP A 214 -8.54 13.66 -16.45
CA TRP A 214 -9.30 12.97 -15.42
C TRP A 214 -8.55 13.04 -14.09
N PRO A 215 -9.23 13.18 -12.93
CA PRO A 215 -10.68 13.22 -12.73
C PRO A 215 -11.28 14.62 -12.88
N GLY A 216 -12.58 14.71 -13.14
CA GLY A 216 -13.32 15.99 -13.17
C GLY A 216 -13.45 16.74 -11.82
N SER A 217 -12.82 16.24 -10.75
CA SER A 217 -12.82 16.84 -9.41
C SER A 217 -11.58 16.41 -8.64
N LYS A 218 -10.95 17.37 -7.94
CA LYS A 218 -9.80 17.11 -7.03
C LYS A 218 -10.18 16.16 -5.88
N ALA A 219 -11.46 16.13 -5.50
CA ALA A 219 -12.00 15.17 -4.54
C ALA A 219 -12.29 13.81 -5.23
N ASN A 220 -11.24 13.13 -5.69
CA ASN A 220 -11.36 11.79 -6.28
C ASN A 220 -10.86 10.70 -5.33
N ILE A 221 -11.83 9.90 -4.90
CA ILE A 221 -11.75 8.71 -4.07
C ILE A 221 -10.71 7.64 -4.46
N HIS A 222 -10.19 7.68 -5.70
CA HIS A 222 -9.16 6.75 -6.19
C HIS A 222 -7.74 7.34 -6.20
N ASP A 223 -7.61 8.64 -5.95
CA ASP A 223 -6.39 9.44 -5.99
C ASP A 223 -5.43 9.15 -7.16
N VAL A 224 -5.97 8.82 -8.33
CA VAL A 224 -5.22 8.85 -9.60
C VAL A 224 -5.77 9.95 -10.50
N SER A 225 -4.86 10.68 -11.13
CA SER A 225 -5.08 11.62 -12.21
C SER A 225 -4.36 11.14 -13.46
N ILE A 226 -4.94 11.44 -14.62
CA ILE A 226 -4.38 11.09 -15.92
C ILE A 226 -4.17 12.39 -16.69
N ILE A 227 -2.92 12.63 -17.03
CA ILE A 227 -2.45 13.80 -17.76
C ILE A 227 -2.18 13.36 -19.19
N LYS A 228 -2.77 14.04 -20.16
CA LYS A 228 -2.40 13.90 -21.57
C LYS A 228 -1.15 14.73 -21.80
N ILE A 229 -0.06 14.09 -22.22
CA ILE A 229 1.23 14.75 -22.48
C ILE A 229 1.21 15.42 -23.85
N ASP A 230 1.71 16.64 -23.93
CA ASP A 230 1.83 17.39 -25.18
C ASP A 230 2.95 16.76 -26.05
N PRO A 231 2.70 16.36 -27.32
CA PRO A 231 3.67 15.57 -28.09
C PRO A 231 5.05 16.22 -28.28
N SER A 232 5.12 17.55 -28.25
CA SER A 232 6.36 18.33 -28.38
C SER A 232 7.33 18.14 -27.21
N VAL A 233 6.86 17.75 -26.02
CA VAL A 233 7.71 17.59 -24.81
C VAL A 233 8.08 16.15 -24.49
N ILE A 234 7.52 15.15 -25.20
CA ILE A 234 7.78 13.73 -24.91
C ILE A 234 9.28 13.42 -24.89
N ASN A 235 10.04 13.98 -25.84
CA ASN A 235 11.49 13.73 -25.95
C ASN A 235 12.31 14.42 -24.85
N SER A 236 11.87 15.56 -24.31
CA SER A 236 12.56 16.21 -23.19
C SER A 236 12.27 15.54 -21.84
N LEU A 237 11.17 14.80 -21.73
CA LEU A 237 10.77 14.03 -20.54
C LEU A 237 11.44 12.64 -20.42
N GLN A 238 12.37 12.28 -21.32
CA GLN A 238 12.95 10.92 -21.38
C GLN A 238 13.95 10.54 -20.26
N ARG A 239 14.09 11.36 -19.21
CA ARG A 239 14.85 10.96 -18.00
C ARG A 239 14.01 10.01 -17.14
N THR A 240 14.08 8.73 -17.48
CA THR A 240 13.39 7.65 -16.75
C THR A 240 14.29 7.05 -15.68
N HIS A 241 13.72 6.79 -14.51
CA HIS A 241 14.31 5.97 -13.45
C HIS A 241 14.11 4.47 -13.72
N LEU A 242 13.05 4.10 -14.44
CA LEU A 242 12.75 2.75 -14.90
C LEU A 242 12.16 2.79 -16.32
N ASN A 243 12.78 2.07 -17.26
CA ASN A 243 12.32 1.96 -18.65
C ASN A 243 12.07 0.48 -18.96
N GLU A 244 11.00 -0.05 -18.37
CA GLU A 244 10.59 -1.46 -18.44
C GLU A 244 9.06 -1.56 -18.48
N ASN A 245 8.53 -2.61 -19.11
CA ASN A 245 7.09 -2.86 -19.13
C ASN A 245 6.54 -3.11 -17.71
N ILE A 246 5.68 -2.22 -17.23
CA ILE A 246 5.08 -2.30 -15.88
C ILE A 246 3.67 -2.89 -16.01
N THR A 247 3.49 -4.09 -15.46
CA THR A 247 2.19 -4.77 -15.50
C THR A 247 1.26 -4.20 -14.44
N VAL A 248 0.09 -3.68 -14.85
CA VAL A 248 -0.94 -3.18 -13.94
C VAL A 248 -2.16 -4.09 -14.01
N GLU A 249 -2.27 -5.03 -13.05
CA GLU A 249 -3.37 -5.99 -12.97
C GLU A 249 -3.90 -6.13 -11.53
N GLU A 250 -5.11 -6.67 -11.38
CA GLU A 250 -5.66 -6.94 -10.05
C GLU A 250 -5.01 -8.19 -9.47
N ARG A 251 -4.36 -8.05 -8.32
CA ARG A 251 -3.73 -9.15 -7.58
C ARG A 251 -4.54 -9.49 -6.33
N PRO A 252 -4.70 -10.79 -5.99
CA PRO A 252 -5.34 -11.19 -4.74
C PRO A 252 -4.60 -10.60 -3.53
N TYR A 253 -5.31 -10.04 -2.56
CA TYR A 253 -4.71 -9.37 -1.39
C TYR A 253 -3.75 -10.30 -0.60
N GLY A 254 -4.04 -11.59 -0.51
CA GLY A 254 -3.14 -12.57 0.09
C GLY A 254 -1.78 -12.71 -0.61
N SER A 255 -1.68 -12.39 -1.90
CA SER A 255 -0.40 -12.40 -2.64
C SER A 255 0.46 -11.15 -2.44
N LEU A 256 -0.15 -10.06 -1.96
CA LEU A 256 0.49 -8.76 -1.73
C LEU A 256 0.82 -8.49 -0.26
N ARG A 257 0.22 -9.22 0.69
CA ARG A 257 0.54 -9.07 2.13
C ARG A 257 2.01 -9.43 2.39
N TYR A 258 2.70 -8.59 3.16
CA TYR A 258 4.14 -8.66 3.46
C TYR A 258 5.04 -8.73 2.21
N ARG A 259 4.56 -8.21 1.08
CA ARG A 259 5.35 -8.14 -0.15
C ARG A 259 6.27 -6.94 -0.11
N ASP A 260 7.54 -7.17 -0.45
CA ASP A 260 8.52 -6.12 -0.72
C ASP A 260 8.02 -5.20 -1.85
N VAL A 261 8.08 -3.90 -1.59
CA VAL A 261 7.67 -2.83 -2.50
C VAL A 261 8.73 -1.75 -2.56
N PHE A 262 8.72 -1.00 -3.64
CA PHE A 262 9.54 0.19 -3.81
C PHE A 262 8.77 1.24 -4.61
N LYS A 263 9.23 2.49 -4.56
CA LYS A 263 8.70 3.56 -5.41
C LYS A 263 9.79 4.54 -5.78
N TYR A 264 9.51 5.37 -6.78
CA TYR A 264 10.23 6.61 -7.03
C TYR A 264 9.28 7.76 -6.71
N GLY A 265 9.45 8.37 -5.54
CA GLY A 265 8.76 9.60 -5.17
C GLY A 265 9.63 10.81 -5.50
N ALA A 266 9.03 11.98 -5.69
CA ALA A 266 9.82 13.19 -5.84
C ALA A 266 10.71 13.41 -4.60
N THR A 267 10.13 13.63 -3.43
CA THR A 267 10.85 14.09 -2.24
C THR A 267 11.83 13.07 -1.68
N THR A 268 11.47 11.79 -1.70
CA THR A 268 12.31 10.73 -1.14
C THR A 268 13.17 9.99 -2.17
N GLY A 269 12.99 10.27 -3.47
CA GLY A 269 13.62 9.48 -4.53
C GLY A 269 13.19 8.01 -4.46
N ARG A 270 14.15 7.09 -4.52
CA ARG A 270 13.88 5.65 -4.45
C ARG A 270 13.78 5.16 -3.00
N THR A 271 12.58 4.82 -2.55
CA THR A 271 12.35 4.16 -1.24
C THR A 271 11.99 2.68 -1.40
N SER A 272 12.15 1.89 -0.34
CA SER A 272 11.78 0.46 -0.27
C SER A 272 11.15 0.14 1.07
N GLY A 273 10.30 -0.88 1.12
CA GLY A 273 9.47 -1.21 2.27
C GLY A 273 8.59 -2.43 2.04
N SER A 274 7.66 -2.70 2.96
CA SER A 274 6.75 -3.85 2.89
C SER A 274 5.29 -3.47 3.10
N ILE A 275 4.37 -4.21 2.45
CA ILE A 275 2.93 -4.02 2.65
C ILE A 275 2.48 -4.73 3.93
N GLU A 276 2.24 -3.95 4.99
CA GLU A 276 1.82 -4.47 6.29
C GLU A 276 0.35 -4.88 6.33
N GLN A 277 -0.53 -4.05 5.76
CA GLN A 277 -1.96 -4.25 5.85
C GLN A 277 -2.70 -3.92 4.54
N ILE A 278 -3.70 -4.75 4.26
CA ILE A 278 -4.63 -4.62 3.12
C ILE A 278 -6.05 -4.97 3.55
N ASN A 279 -6.18 -6.09 4.29
CA ASN A 279 -7.46 -6.52 4.85
C ASN A 279 -7.82 -5.64 6.05
N ASP A 280 -9.12 -5.37 6.19
CA ASP A 280 -9.71 -4.57 7.26
C ASP A 280 -9.12 -3.15 7.43
N PHE A 281 -8.55 -2.60 6.35
CA PHE A 281 -8.22 -1.17 6.22
C PHE A 281 -8.94 -0.60 4.98
N GLN A 282 -9.98 0.19 5.21
CA GLN A 282 -10.77 0.84 4.17
C GLN A 282 -10.81 2.35 4.34
N LEU A 283 -10.56 3.05 3.24
CA LEU A 283 -10.87 4.47 3.09
C LEU A 283 -11.89 4.63 1.96
N PHE A 284 -12.95 5.39 2.20
CA PHE A 284 -13.97 5.71 1.21
C PHE A 284 -14.55 4.48 0.46
N ASP A 285 -14.92 3.42 1.18
CA ASP A 285 -15.43 2.15 0.59
C ASP A 285 -14.45 1.39 -0.33
N ARG A 286 -13.14 1.64 -0.19
CA ARG A 286 -12.09 0.93 -0.90
C ARG A 286 -11.03 0.45 0.09
N ASN A 287 -10.58 -0.80 -0.08
CA ASN A 287 -9.41 -1.28 0.64
C ASN A 287 -8.20 -0.46 0.19
N VAL A 288 -7.32 -0.13 1.12
CA VAL A 288 -6.06 0.58 0.88
C VAL A 288 -4.89 -0.21 1.46
N MET A 289 -3.69 0.07 0.98
CA MET A 289 -2.46 -0.56 1.48
C MET A 289 -1.81 0.36 2.51
N ALA A 290 -1.46 -0.20 3.67
CA ALA A 290 -0.46 0.37 4.57
C ALA A 290 0.92 -0.18 4.20
N ILE A 291 1.91 0.69 4.06
CA ILE A 291 3.28 0.34 3.67
C ILE A 291 4.24 0.89 4.72
N SER A 292 5.00 0.01 5.36
CA SER A 292 6.12 0.38 6.23
C SER A 292 7.38 0.65 5.39
N SER A 293 8.32 1.41 5.92
CA SER A 293 9.64 1.60 5.30
C SER A 293 10.60 0.49 5.73
N ASP A 294 11.50 0.07 4.84
CA ASP A 294 12.68 -0.74 5.23
C ASP A 294 13.69 0.08 6.06
N ASP A 295 13.64 1.41 5.93
CA ASP A 295 14.47 2.35 6.66
C ASP A 295 13.70 2.89 7.89
N PRO A 296 14.16 2.62 9.13
CA PRO A 296 13.50 3.09 10.33
C PRO A 296 13.68 4.59 10.59
N GLU A 297 14.67 5.25 9.96
CA GLU A 297 14.90 6.69 10.09
C GLU A 297 14.12 7.48 9.04
N ASN A 298 13.89 6.89 7.86
CA ASN A 298 13.24 7.55 6.73
C ASN A 298 11.89 6.88 6.37
N PRO A 299 10.75 7.61 6.43
CA PRO A 299 9.45 7.09 6.02
C PRO A 299 9.43 6.63 4.56
N PHE A 300 8.59 5.65 4.23
CA PHE A 300 8.45 5.15 2.86
C PHE A 300 8.01 6.26 1.89
N SER A 301 7.23 7.24 2.36
CA SER A 301 6.70 8.37 1.59
C SER A 301 6.58 9.67 2.41
N THR A 302 6.93 10.81 1.83
CA THR A 302 6.81 12.14 2.47
C THR A 302 6.07 13.17 1.60
N ASN A 303 5.84 14.34 2.19
CA ASN A 303 5.39 15.56 1.51
C ASN A 303 6.04 15.77 0.14
N GLY A 304 5.26 15.62 -0.95
CA GLY A 304 5.70 15.74 -2.34
C GLY A 304 5.73 14.42 -3.13
N ASP A 305 5.76 13.26 -2.47
CA ASP A 305 5.72 11.95 -3.12
C ASP A 305 4.32 11.53 -3.63
N SER A 306 3.28 12.32 -3.33
CA SER A 306 1.92 12.09 -3.83
C SER A 306 1.89 11.89 -5.35
N GLY A 307 1.22 10.83 -5.79
CA GLY A 307 1.16 10.41 -7.19
C GLY A 307 2.23 9.39 -7.59
N ALA A 308 3.25 9.14 -6.76
CA ALA A 308 4.26 8.12 -7.02
C ALA A 308 3.66 6.70 -7.08
N ILE A 309 4.16 5.87 -7.98
CA ILE A 309 3.68 4.49 -8.16
C ILE A 309 4.44 3.53 -7.26
N VAL A 310 3.68 2.73 -6.51
CA VAL A 310 4.18 1.61 -5.71
C VAL A 310 4.36 0.41 -6.62
N LEU A 311 5.60 -0.04 -6.72
CA LEU A 311 6.07 -1.15 -7.54
C LEU A 311 6.38 -2.37 -6.66
N THR A 312 6.24 -3.56 -7.23
CA THR A 312 6.81 -4.79 -6.69
C THR A 312 7.35 -5.66 -7.83
N ILE A 313 8.21 -6.64 -7.50
CA ILE A 313 8.76 -7.61 -8.46
C ILE A 313 8.16 -8.99 -8.16
N ILE A 314 7.53 -9.60 -9.16
CA ILE A 314 6.99 -10.96 -9.08
C ILE A 314 7.49 -11.72 -10.31
N ASP A 315 8.15 -12.87 -10.09
CA ASP A 315 8.70 -13.73 -11.14
C ASP A 315 9.60 -12.98 -12.16
N GLY A 316 10.38 -12.01 -11.66
CA GLY A 316 11.27 -11.18 -12.46
C GLY A 316 10.59 -10.08 -13.28
N LYS A 317 9.29 -9.83 -13.08
CA LYS A 317 8.52 -8.78 -13.78
C LYS A 317 8.10 -7.67 -12.82
N HIS A 318 8.09 -6.45 -13.32
CA HIS A 318 7.64 -5.26 -12.60
C HIS A 318 6.11 -5.14 -12.60
N TYR A 319 5.53 -4.91 -11.42
CA TYR A 319 4.10 -4.74 -11.21
C TYR A 319 3.79 -3.40 -10.55
N GLY A 320 2.97 -2.56 -11.21
CA GLY A 320 2.43 -1.32 -10.66
C GLY A 320 1.15 -1.61 -9.88
N ILE A 321 1.27 -1.71 -8.55
CA ILE A 321 0.17 -2.20 -7.68
C ILE A 321 -0.61 -1.07 -7.02
N GLY A 322 0.01 0.10 -6.80
CA GLY A 322 -0.64 1.22 -6.13
C GLY A 322 -0.11 2.59 -6.50
N VAL A 323 -0.83 3.62 -6.08
CA VAL A 323 -0.41 5.03 -6.09
C VAL A 323 -0.33 5.53 -4.65
N ILE A 324 0.68 6.34 -4.32
CA ILE A 324 0.76 7.04 -3.04
C ILE A 324 -0.36 8.09 -2.96
N TYR A 325 -1.26 7.89 -1.99
CA TYR A 325 -2.29 8.86 -1.61
C TYR A 325 -1.72 10.00 -0.76
N GLY A 326 -0.66 9.70 -0.02
CA GLY A 326 -0.06 10.58 0.98
C GLY A 326 -0.61 10.36 2.40
N GLY A 327 0.09 10.97 3.35
CA GLY A 327 -0.13 10.85 4.78
C GLY A 327 0.95 9.98 5.46
N SER A 328 1.54 10.51 6.53
CA SER A 328 2.11 9.67 7.59
C SER A 328 1.03 9.52 8.66
N LEU A 329 0.80 8.29 9.11
CA LEU A 329 -0.10 8.00 10.22
C LEU A 329 0.53 8.43 11.56
N GLU A 330 0.47 9.74 11.86
CA GLU A 330 0.93 10.27 13.15
C GLU A 330 0.05 9.75 14.31
N ASP A 331 0.66 8.93 15.18
CA ASP A 331 0.02 8.41 16.38
C ASP A 331 0.57 9.11 17.64
N ARG A 332 -0.13 10.15 18.11
CA ARG A 332 0.23 10.87 19.36
C ARG A 332 -0.68 10.55 20.55
N GLU A 333 -1.73 9.75 20.37
CA GLU A 333 -2.81 9.59 21.37
C GLU A 333 -3.17 8.14 21.71
N ALA A 334 -2.59 7.12 21.07
CA ALA A 334 -2.81 5.72 21.44
C ALA A 334 -1.55 5.05 22.02
N LYS A 335 -1.75 4.13 22.97
CA LYS A 335 -0.70 3.23 23.49
C LYS A 335 -0.53 1.99 22.58
N SER A 336 -0.85 2.16 21.30
CA SER A 336 -1.05 1.08 20.34
C SER A 336 0.23 0.68 19.63
N SER A 337 0.35 -0.59 19.25
CA SER A 337 1.53 -1.14 18.56
C SER A 337 1.57 -0.82 17.06
N ILE A 338 1.19 0.39 16.68
CA ILE A 338 1.28 0.88 15.30
C ILE A 338 2.70 1.36 15.07
N THR A 339 3.37 0.80 14.07
CA THR A 339 4.67 1.31 13.62
C THR A 339 4.50 2.75 13.13
N GLU A 340 5.25 3.68 13.72
CA GLU A 340 5.33 5.06 13.25
C GLU A 340 5.65 5.08 11.75
N ASN A 341 5.10 6.06 11.03
CA ASN A 341 5.45 6.38 9.64
C ASN A 341 5.05 5.40 8.52
N GLU A 342 4.00 4.59 8.71
CA GLU A 342 3.34 3.91 7.59
C GLU A 342 2.81 4.92 6.55
N SER A 343 3.05 4.62 5.27
CA SER A 343 2.54 5.33 4.10
C SER A 343 1.31 4.63 3.52
N ILE A 344 0.39 5.38 2.93
CA ILE A 344 -0.87 4.85 2.39
C ILE A 344 -0.90 4.90 0.88
N ALA A 345 -1.25 3.76 0.28
CA ALA A 345 -1.41 3.61 -1.17
C ALA A 345 -2.78 3.05 -1.58
N ILE A 346 -3.34 3.59 -2.66
CA ILE A 346 -4.58 3.09 -3.28
C ILE A 346 -4.24 2.14 -4.42
N PHE A 347 -5.03 1.06 -4.59
CA PHE A 347 -4.88 0.10 -5.68
C PHE A 347 -5.01 0.74 -7.06
N LEU A 348 -3.90 0.74 -7.82
CA LEU A 348 -3.79 1.44 -9.09
C LEU A 348 -4.77 0.89 -10.14
N LYS A 349 -4.85 -0.43 -10.30
CA LYS A 349 -5.72 -1.08 -11.30
C LYS A 349 -7.19 -0.62 -11.18
N LYS A 350 -7.71 -0.48 -9.97
CA LYS A 350 -9.12 -0.06 -9.72
C LYS A 350 -9.37 1.39 -10.09
N ALA A 351 -8.34 2.23 -10.05
CA ALA A 351 -8.42 3.61 -10.51
C ALA A 351 -8.41 3.70 -12.04
N ILE A 352 -7.50 2.96 -12.69
CA ILE A 352 -7.41 2.87 -14.15
C ILE A 352 -8.70 2.28 -14.74
N ASP A 353 -9.25 1.21 -14.15
CA ASP A 353 -10.50 0.60 -14.60
C ASP A 353 -11.69 1.56 -14.53
N LYS A 354 -11.71 2.48 -13.55
CA LYS A 354 -12.75 3.52 -13.50
C LYS A 354 -12.55 4.59 -14.57
N PHE A 355 -11.31 4.88 -14.96
CA PHE A 355 -11.05 5.78 -16.08
C PHE A 355 -11.46 5.15 -17.42
N THR A 356 -11.17 3.86 -17.65
CA THR A 356 -11.45 3.16 -18.90
C THR A 356 -12.89 2.63 -18.99
N ALA A 357 -13.61 2.50 -17.88
CA ALA A 357 -15.01 2.06 -17.85
C ALA A 357 -15.91 2.84 -18.83
N GLY A 358 -16.56 2.12 -19.75
CA GLY A 358 -17.44 2.70 -20.75
C GLY A 358 -16.72 3.44 -21.89
N LYS A 359 -15.39 3.36 -21.97
CA LYS A 359 -14.58 3.92 -23.05
C LYS A 359 -13.89 2.80 -23.83
N ASN A 360 -13.75 2.97 -25.14
CA ASN A 360 -12.98 2.08 -26.00
C ASN A 360 -11.47 2.37 -25.90
N VAL A 361 -10.92 2.48 -24.68
CA VAL A 361 -9.50 2.78 -24.46
C VAL A 361 -8.88 1.91 -23.36
N THR A 362 -7.62 1.55 -23.57
CA THR A 362 -6.71 0.97 -22.59
C THR A 362 -5.53 1.91 -22.37
N ILE A 363 -4.76 1.67 -21.30
CA ILE A 363 -3.46 2.32 -21.09
C ILE A 363 -2.43 1.23 -20.81
N GLU A 364 -1.35 1.20 -21.58
CA GLU A 364 -0.17 0.36 -21.34
C GLU A 364 0.94 1.21 -20.72
N PHE A 365 1.55 0.75 -19.64
CA PHE A 365 2.55 1.51 -18.88
C PHE A 365 3.95 0.89 -19.02
N ASP A 366 4.95 1.72 -19.31
CA ASP A 366 6.28 1.25 -19.71
C ASP A 366 7.46 2.08 -19.16
N LYS A 367 7.18 3.20 -18.46
CA LYS A 367 8.20 4.16 -18.01
C LYS A 367 7.84 4.83 -16.69
N ILE A 368 8.82 4.98 -15.80
CA ILE A 368 8.79 5.83 -14.60
C ILE A 368 10.02 6.72 -14.62
#